data_AF-A0A9W6HGU5-F1
#
_entry.id   AF-A0A9W6HGU5-F1
#
_cell.length_a   1.000
_cell.length_b   1.000
_cell.length_c   1.000
_cell.angle_alpha   90.00
_cell.angle_beta   90.00
_cell.angle_gamma   90.00
#
_symmetry.space_group_name_H-M   'P 1'
#
loop_
_entity.id
_entity.type
_entity.pdbx_description
1 polymer ?
#
loop_
_entity_poly.entity_id
_entity_poly.type
_entity_poly.pdbx_seq_one_letter_code
_entity_poly.pdbx_strand_id
1 'polypeptide(L)'
;MSARSFAVVSLRGDVPGLDDALDEASTAAADAVGPFRVVVASATDAGEVLSAIAEAEIHTPWVLVGNAVQHELIATIVDCALDGAIGVFGLAGVVVVDGPVPGAVREREVPADATTADDLAAAVRRLAAGVADRSPRVPEAWARVIASSRTDVAVRATLARRALADDPEYSPRSLTPAQLALLRQVARRVMPQGDGAAMDLAARLDRMVAAGESDGWRPTGMSTDEEAYRAGLDALAAIWKRGSAAQDEVIREVIAGTAASGSVLTPGQLSLWFEDARNDLARAWLSHPASLARVGYSGFATGGTGPEPAGYLVLAAGQREEWEPDELGRLQERGDAA
;
A
#
# COMPACT_ATOMS: atom_id res chain seq x y z
N MET A 1 -17.03 -8.93 -32.51
CA MET A 1 -15.74 -8.55 -31.90
C MET A 1 -15.38 -9.62 -30.88
N SER A 2 -14.21 -10.24 -31.03
CA SER A 2 -13.91 -11.55 -30.42
C SER A 2 -13.45 -11.42 -28.97
N ALA A 3 -14.23 -11.97 -28.04
CA ALA A 3 -13.88 -12.86 -26.92
C ALA A 3 -12.52 -12.71 -26.18
N ARG A 4 -11.94 -11.53 -26.03
CA ARG A 4 -10.86 -11.31 -25.05
C ARG A 4 -11.46 -10.94 -23.71
N SER A 5 -11.91 -11.96 -22.97
CA SER A 5 -12.60 -11.79 -21.69
C SER A 5 -11.66 -11.69 -20.49
N PHE A 6 -10.36 -11.97 -20.67
CA PHE A 6 -9.37 -12.01 -19.60
C PHE A 6 -8.08 -11.30 -20.01
N ALA A 7 -7.53 -10.48 -19.12
CA ALA A 7 -6.21 -9.92 -19.33
C ALA A 7 -5.48 -9.58 -18.02
N VAL A 8 -4.16 -9.69 -18.03
CA VAL A 8 -3.30 -8.99 -17.05
C VAL A 8 -2.74 -7.75 -17.73
N VAL A 9 -2.99 -6.59 -17.13
CA VAL A 9 -2.72 -5.29 -17.72
C VAL A 9 -1.70 -4.55 -16.85
N SER A 10 -0.50 -4.32 -17.36
CA SER A 10 0.49 -3.47 -16.69
C SER A 10 0.11 -2.00 -16.86
N LEU A 11 0.22 -1.21 -15.79
CA LEU A 11 -0.09 0.23 -15.79
C LEU A 11 1.11 1.12 -16.18
N ARG A 12 2.18 0.53 -16.71
CA ARG A 12 3.39 1.25 -17.16
C ARG A 12 3.08 2.19 -18.32
N GLY A 13 3.70 3.37 -18.36
CA GLY A 13 3.69 4.32 -19.47
C GLY A 13 2.47 5.23 -19.59
N ASP A 14 1.33 4.86 -18.98
CA ASP A 14 0.04 5.47 -19.33
C ASP A 14 -0.56 6.41 -18.27
N VAL A 15 -0.23 6.22 -16.99
CA VAL A 15 -0.79 7.02 -15.88
C VAL A 15 0.34 7.71 -15.11
N PRO A 16 0.42 9.06 -15.13
CA PRO A 16 1.38 9.80 -14.33
C PRO A 16 1.29 9.41 -12.85
N GLY A 17 2.43 9.17 -12.21
CA GLY A 17 2.50 8.73 -10.82
C GLY A 17 2.53 7.21 -10.61
N LEU A 18 2.38 6.39 -11.68
CA LEU A 18 2.57 4.94 -11.62
C LEU A 18 3.82 4.43 -12.36
N ASP A 19 4.56 5.31 -13.06
CA ASP A 19 5.75 4.95 -13.84
C ASP A 19 7.01 5.72 -13.40
N ASP A 20 8.20 5.11 -13.57
CA ASP A 20 9.52 5.70 -13.26
C ASP A 20 10.15 6.41 -14.47
N ALA A 21 9.82 6.01 -15.71
CA ALA A 21 10.25 6.67 -16.94
C ALA A 21 9.44 6.17 -18.15
N LEU A 22 9.14 7.06 -19.10
CA LEU A 22 8.60 6.67 -20.40
C LEU A 22 9.69 5.93 -21.20
N ASP A 23 9.52 4.63 -21.43
CA ASP A 23 10.22 4.00 -22.55
C ASP A 23 9.64 4.58 -23.85
N GLU A 24 10.47 5.26 -24.65
CA GLU A 24 10.11 5.80 -25.97
C GLU A 24 9.79 4.71 -27.04
N ALA A 25 9.58 3.47 -26.63
CA ALA A 25 9.35 2.34 -27.51
C ALA A 25 8.10 1.53 -27.12
N SER A 26 6.91 2.11 -27.28
CA SER A 26 5.69 1.31 -27.44
C SER A 26 4.63 2.06 -28.26
N THR A 27 4.80 2.08 -29.58
CA THR A 27 3.65 2.21 -30.48
C THR A 27 3.00 0.84 -30.64
N ALA A 28 2.31 0.36 -29.61
CA ALA A 28 1.41 -0.79 -29.75
C ALA A 28 0.07 -0.32 -30.32
N ALA A 29 -0.45 -1.05 -31.31
CA ALA A 29 -1.78 -0.84 -31.84
C ALA A 29 -2.81 -0.92 -30.69
N ALA A 30 -3.78 0.00 -30.68
CA ALA A 30 -4.83 0.04 -29.67
C ALA A 30 -5.64 -1.28 -29.68
N ASP A 31 -5.43 -2.11 -28.66
CA ASP A 31 -6.25 -3.29 -28.37
C ASP A 31 -7.52 -2.87 -27.60
N ALA A 32 -8.42 -3.82 -27.29
CA ALA A 32 -9.68 -3.57 -26.56
C ALA A 32 -9.48 -2.90 -25.17
N VAL A 33 -8.27 -2.96 -24.62
CA VAL A 33 -7.92 -2.37 -23.31
C VAL A 33 -7.27 -0.97 -23.46
N GLY A 34 -7.05 -0.49 -24.68
CA GLY A 34 -6.41 0.80 -24.95
C GLY A 34 -4.88 0.69 -25.05
N PRO A 35 -4.11 1.71 -24.59
CA PRO A 35 -2.64 1.77 -24.74
C PRO A 35 -1.88 0.85 -23.77
N PHE A 36 -2.56 0.28 -22.78
CA PHE A 36 -1.91 -0.49 -21.73
C PHE A 36 -1.29 -1.79 -22.26
N ARG A 37 -0.12 -2.15 -21.71
CA ARG A 37 0.56 -3.40 -22.03
C ARG A 37 -0.21 -4.59 -21.46
N VAL A 38 -0.74 -5.43 -22.36
CA VAL A 38 -1.32 -6.74 -22.00
C VAL A 38 -0.21 -7.77 -21.89
N VAL A 39 -0.10 -8.43 -20.73
CA VAL A 39 0.91 -9.46 -20.47
C VAL A 39 0.35 -10.87 -20.65
N VAL A 40 -0.89 -11.08 -20.22
CA VAL A 40 -1.63 -12.33 -20.43
C VAL A 40 -2.93 -11.96 -21.11
N ALA A 41 -3.26 -12.61 -22.23
CA ALA A 41 -4.47 -12.31 -23.01
C ALA A 41 -5.56 -13.41 -22.93
N SER A 42 -5.22 -14.57 -22.32
CA SER A 42 -6.14 -15.65 -22.03
C SER A 42 -5.47 -16.64 -21.08
N ALA A 43 -6.21 -17.15 -20.10
CA ALA A 43 -5.80 -18.26 -19.26
C ALA A 43 -7.02 -19.00 -18.72
N THR A 44 -6.85 -20.28 -18.44
CA THR A 44 -7.84 -21.11 -17.73
C THR A 44 -7.34 -21.59 -16.38
N ASP A 45 -6.06 -21.40 -16.09
CA ASP A 45 -5.40 -21.83 -14.87
C ASP A 45 -4.67 -20.64 -14.21
N ALA A 46 -4.75 -20.56 -12.88
CA ALA A 46 -4.13 -19.46 -12.13
C ALA A 46 -2.60 -19.56 -12.13
N GLY A 47 -2.03 -20.78 -12.10
CA GLY A 47 -0.59 -21.01 -12.14
C GLY A 47 0.05 -20.54 -13.43
N GLU A 48 -0.62 -20.74 -14.57
CA GLU A 48 -0.20 -20.20 -15.88
C GLU A 48 -0.11 -18.67 -15.84
N VAL A 49 -1.12 -18.00 -15.27
CA VAL A 49 -1.13 -16.52 -15.16
C VAL A 49 0.00 -16.03 -14.26
N LEU A 50 0.17 -16.64 -13.08
CA LEU A 50 1.20 -16.25 -12.12
C LEU A 50 2.61 -16.45 -12.70
N SER A 51 2.83 -17.55 -13.42
CA SER A 51 4.10 -17.83 -14.10
C SER A 51 4.36 -16.79 -15.19
N ALA A 52 3.36 -16.45 -16.00
CA ALA A 52 3.49 -15.43 -17.03
C ALA A 52 3.75 -14.03 -16.46
N ILE A 53 3.16 -13.68 -15.31
CA ILE A 53 3.48 -12.41 -14.61
C ILE A 53 4.94 -12.40 -14.16
N ALA A 54 5.40 -13.50 -13.55
CA ALA A 54 6.77 -13.63 -13.07
C ALA A 54 7.79 -13.59 -14.21
N GLU A 55 7.54 -14.31 -15.31
CA GLU A 55 8.40 -14.33 -16.51
C GLU A 55 8.43 -12.99 -17.25
N ALA A 56 7.32 -12.25 -17.23
CA ALA A 56 7.25 -10.92 -17.84
C ALA A 56 7.88 -9.82 -16.97
N GLU A 57 8.37 -10.17 -15.77
CA GLU A 57 9.01 -9.28 -14.80
C GLU A 57 8.20 -7.99 -14.54
N ILE A 58 6.88 -8.14 -14.40
CA ILE A 58 6.02 -6.99 -14.08
C ILE A 58 6.24 -6.62 -12.60
N HIS A 59 7.01 -5.57 -12.39
CA HIS A 59 7.23 -4.99 -11.05
C HIS A 59 6.55 -3.62 -10.90
N THR A 60 5.83 -3.16 -11.93
CA THR A 60 4.91 -2.03 -11.88
C THR A 60 3.53 -2.46 -11.41
N PRO A 61 2.68 -1.53 -10.92
CA PRO A 61 1.27 -1.81 -10.67
C PRO A 61 0.56 -2.44 -11.87
N TRP A 62 -0.31 -3.42 -11.64
CA TRP A 62 -1.06 -4.13 -12.69
C TRP A 62 -2.50 -4.42 -12.28
N VAL A 63 -3.38 -4.51 -13.27
CA VAL A 63 -4.82 -4.77 -13.10
C VAL A 63 -5.18 -6.12 -13.72
N LEU A 64 -6.00 -6.88 -13.02
CA LEU A 64 -6.61 -8.09 -13.55
C LEU A 64 -7.95 -7.76 -14.19
N VAL A 65 -8.11 -8.08 -15.47
CA VAL A 65 -9.38 -7.97 -16.19
C VAL A 65 -9.93 -9.38 -16.37
N GLY A 66 -11.21 -9.57 -16.08
CA GLY A 66 -11.91 -10.83 -16.28
C GLY A 66 -13.41 -10.62 -16.48
N ASN A 67 -14.15 -11.66 -16.84
CA ASN A 67 -15.61 -11.60 -16.86
C ASN A 67 -16.24 -12.38 -15.69
N ALA A 68 -17.56 -12.27 -15.52
CA ALA A 68 -18.28 -12.95 -14.44
C ALA A 68 -18.16 -14.48 -14.44
N VAL A 69 -17.97 -15.11 -15.61
CA VAL A 69 -17.80 -16.57 -15.72
C VAL A 69 -16.45 -16.99 -15.11
N GLN A 70 -15.47 -16.10 -15.07
CA GLN A 70 -14.12 -16.35 -14.56
C GLN A 70 -13.94 -15.98 -13.09
N HIS A 71 -15.03 -15.79 -12.33
CA HIS A 71 -14.96 -15.34 -10.94
C HIS A 71 -14.07 -16.23 -10.04
N GLU A 72 -14.08 -17.54 -10.22
CA GLU A 72 -13.20 -18.47 -9.47
C GLU A 72 -11.73 -18.25 -9.82
N LEU A 73 -11.40 -18.17 -11.11
CA LEU A 73 -10.04 -17.91 -11.60
C LEU A 73 -9.53 -16.54 -11.08
N ILE A 74 -10.36 -15.51 -11.15
CA ILE A 74 -10.06 -14.16 -10.62
C ILE A 74 -9.75 -14.25 -9.13
N ALA A 75 -10.61 -14.92 -8.35
CA ALA A 75 -10.43 -15.07 -6.91
C ALA A 75 -9.11 -15.79 -6.58
N THR A 76 -8.82 -16.90 -7.26
CA THR A 76 -7.57 -17.65 -7.04
C THR A 76 -6.33 -16.82 -7.36
N ILE A 77 -6.32 -16.07 -8.46
CA ILE A 77 -5.17 -15.19 -8.81
C ILE A 77 -4.98 -14.10 -7.76
N VAL A 78 -6.07 -13.47 -7.31
CA VAL A 78 -6.05 -12.44 -6.26
C VAL A 78 -5.51 -13.02 -4.95
N ASP A 79 -6.00 -14.17 -4.52
CA ASP A 79 -5.54 -14.84 -3.31
C ASP A 79 -4.05 -15.17 -3.41
N CYS A 80 -3.60 -15.81 -4.50
CA CYS A 80 -2.19 -16.13 -4.68
C CYS A 80 -1.29 -14.88 -4.68
N ALA A 81 -1.71 -13.80 -5.34
CA ALA A 81 -0.94 -12.55 -5.35
C ALA A 81 -0.85 -11.93 -3.94
N LEU A 82 -1.95 -11.92 -3.19
CA LEU A 82 -1.99 -11.35 -1.83
C LEU A 82 -1.44 -12.27 -0.74
N ASP A 83 -1.31 -13.57 -1.02
CA ASP A 83 -0.74 -14.57 -0.14
C ASP A 83 0.75 -14.85 -0.48
N GLY A 84 1.35 -14.00 -1.32
CA GLY A 84 2.81 -13.92 -1.48
C GLY A 84 3.39 -14.89 -2.51
N ALA A 85 2.68 -15.15 -3.61
CA ALA A 85 3.21 -15.91 -4.75
C ALA A 85 4.58 -15.38 -5.20
N ILE A 86 5.50 -16.29 -5.48
CA ILE A 86 6.85 -15.97 -5.93
C ILE A 86 6.82 -15.28 -7.30
N GLY A 87 7.63 -14.24 -7.48
CA GLY A 87 7.70 -13.47 -8.74
C GLY A 87 6.52 -12.53 -8.97
N VAL A 88 5.53 -12.47 -8.06
CA VAL A 88 4.31 -11.68 -8.24
C VAL A 88 4.20 -10.61 -7.15
N PHE A 89 4.11 -9.35 -7.56
CA PHE A 89 3.84 -8.20 -6.70
C PHE A 89 3.16 -7.10 -7.51
N GLY A 90 2.47 -6.16 -6.86
CA GLY A 90 1.92 -4.98 -7.53
C GLY A 90 0.50 -5.11 -8.07
N LEU A 91 -0.30 -6.08 -7.59
CA LEU A 91 -1.74 -6.10 -7.89
C LEU A 91 -2.37 -4.77 -7.43
N ALA A 92 -2.89 -4.01 -8.39
CA ALA A 92 -3.49 -2.69 -8.18
C ALA A 92 -5.02 -2.76 -8.08
N GLY A 93 -5.63 -3.76 -8.74
CA GLY A 93 -7.07 -3.96 -8.68
C GLY A 93 -7.60 -4.93 -9.74
N VAL A 94 -8.93 -5.05 -9.78
CA VAL A 94 -9.66 -5.96 -10.68
C VAL A 94 -10.74 -5.21 -11.45
N VAL A 95 -10.84 -5.41 -12.77
CA VAL A 95 -11.97 -4.93 -13.58
C VAL A 95 -12.77 -6.12 -14.09
N VAL A 96 -14.06 -6.13 -13.79
CA VAL A 96 -14.98 -7.19 -14.22
C VAL A 96 -15.86 -6.71 -15.36
N VAL A 97 -15.81 -7.43 -16.47
CA VAL A 97 -16.59 -7.16 -17.68
C VAL A 97 -17.90 -7.95 -17.63
N ASP A 98 -19.00 -7.26 -17.93
CA ASP A 98 -20.34 -7.82 -18.07
C ASP A 98 -20.81 -8.62 -16.84
N GLY A 99 -20.47 -8.15 -15.64
CA GLY A 99 -21.03 -8.68 -14.40
C GLY A 99 -20.43 -8.10 -13.12
N PRO A 100 -20.87 -8.57 -11.95
CA PRO A 100 -20.50 -7.99 -10.67
C PRO A 100 -19.10 -8.40 -10.23
N VAL A 101 -18.46 -7.55 -9.43
CA VAL A 101 -17.20 -7.87 -8.75
C VAL A 101 -17.39 -9.10 -7.82
N PRO A 102 -16.55 -10.15 -7.90
CA PRO A 102 -16.63 -11.31 -7.02
C PRO A 102 -16.57 -10.95 -5.53
N GLY A 103 -17.25 -11.72 -4.68
CA GLY A 103 -17.23 -11.55 -3.22
C GLY A 103 -15.81 -11.60 -2.65
N ALA A 104 -15.04 -12.61 -3.06
CA ALA A 104 -13.64 -12.80 -2.62
C ALA A 104 -12.74 -11.58 -2.89
N VAL A 105 -12.94 -10.87 -4.02
CA VAL A 105 -12.19 -9.64 -4.33
C VAL A 105 -12.53 -8.52 -3.34
N ARG A 106 -13.82 -8.38 -3.00
CA ARG A 106 -14.31 -7.37 -2.04
C ARG A 106 -13.88 -7.70 -0.61
N GLU A 107 -13.92 -8.98 -0.22
CA GLU A 107 -13.48 -9.46 1.09
C GLU A 107 -11.99 -9.20 1.34
N ARG A 108 -11.17 -9.28 0.28
CA ARG A 108 -9.75 -8.90 0.32
C ARG A 108 -9.51 -7.39 0.23
N GLU A 109 -10.58 -6.57 0.19
CA GLU A 109 -10.54 -5.10 0.05
C GLU A 109 -9.71 -4.65 -1.19
N VAL A 110 -9.71 -5.45 -2.26
CA VAL A 110 -8.99 -5.11 -3.50
C VAL A 110 -9.79 -4.06 -4.29
N PRO A 111 -9.17 -2.95 -4.74
CA PRO A 111 -9.83 -1.98 -5.60
C PRO A 111 -10.41 -2.66 -6.84
N ALA A 112 -11.69 -2.42 -7.13
CA ALA A 112 -12.34 -3.06 -8.25
C ALA A 112 -13.38 -2.16 -8.93
N ASP A 113 -13.56 -2.38 -10.24
CA ASP A 113 -14.62 -1.75 -11.04
C ASP A 113 -15.39 -2.82 -11.81
N ALA A 114 -16.68 -2.58 -12.07
CA ALA A 114 -17.52 -3.43 -12.90
C ALA A 114 -18.00 -2.61 -14.10
N THR A 115 -17.86 -3.16 -15.31
CA THR A 115 -18.05 -2.39 -16.53
C THR A 115 -18.63 -3.25 -17.65
N THR A 116 -19.02 -2.61 -18.76
CA THR A 116 -19.40 -3.30 -19.99
C THR A 116 -18.18 -3.50 -20.88
N ALA A 117 -18.26 -4.42 -21.83
CA ALA A 117 -17.16 -4.62 -22.78
C ALA A 117 -16.75 -3.32 -23.53
N ASP A 118 -17.72 -2.46 -23.83
CA ASP A 118 -17.49 -1.20 -24.56
C ASP A 118 -16.75 -0.14 -23.72
N ASP A 119 -16.87 -0.21 -22.39
CA ASP A 119 -16.30 0.76 -21.45
C ASP A 119 -15.00 0.27 -20.76
N LEU A 120 -14.49 -0.90 -21.12
CA LEU A 120 -13.36 -1.56 -20.46
C LEU A 120 -12.12 -0.67 -20.34
N ALA A 121 -11.66 -0.07 -21.43
CA ALA A 121 -10.48 0.79 -21.42
C ALA A 121 -10.67 2.01 -20.49
N ALA A 122 -11.88 2.57 -20.46
CA ALA A 122 -12.20 3.69 -19.56
C ALA A 122 -12.23 3.24 -18.10
N ALA A 123 -12.76 2.04 -17.81
CA ALA A 123 -12.76 1.47 -16.47
C ALA A 123 -11.33 1.21 -15.95
N VAL A 124 -10.46 0.60 -16.76
CA VAL A 124 -9.05 0.38 -16.40
C VAL A 124 -8.36 1.71 -16.12
N ARG A 125 -8.57 2.74 -16.95
CA ARG A 125 -8.01 4.10 -16.71
C ARG A 125 -8.53 4.73 -15.42
N ARG A 126 -9.83 4.65 -15.14
CA ARG A 126 -10.41 5.19 -13.90
C ARG A 126 -9.85 4.50 -12.67
N LEU A 127 -9.76 3.16 -12.70
CA LEU A 127 -9.19 2.38 -11.62
C LEU A 127 -7.71 2.74 -11.39
N ALA A 128 -6.91 2.78 -12.47
CA ALA A 128 -5.51 3.13 -12.42
C ALA A 128 -5.27 4.56 -11.89
N ALA A 129 -6.02 5.56 -12.36
CA ALA A 129 -5.95 6.92 -11.85
C ALA A 129 -6.36 7.00 -10.37
N GLY A 130 -7.37 6.24 -9.96
CA GLY A 130 -7.77 6.15 -8.57
C GLY A 130 -6.69 5.54 -7.66
N VAL A 131 -6.02 4.49 -8.12
CA VAL A 131 -4.87 3.89 -7.40
C VAL A 131 -3.72 4.91 -7.31
N ALA A 132 -3.41 5.58 -8.42
CA ALA A 132 -2.32 6.57 -8.49
C ALA A 132 -2.52 7.77 -7.56
N ASP A 133 -3.78 8.14 -7.26
CA ASP A 133 -4.12 9.26 -6.37
C ASP A 133 -4.05 8.87 -4.87
N ARG A 134 -4.23 7.58 -4.56
CA ARG A 134 -4.49 7.10 -3.18
C ARG A 134 -3.46 6.13 -2.62
N SER A 135 -2.52 5.65 -3.43
CA SER A 135 -1.47 4.76 -2.98
C SER A 135 -0.10 5.34 -3.34
N PRO A 136 0.82 5.50 -2.38
CA PRO A 136 2.18 5.88 -2.72
C PRO A 136 2.83 4.75 -3.53
N ARG A 137 3.45 5.13 -4.63
CA ARG A 137 4.09 4.19 -5.55
C ARG A 137 5.26 3.45 -4.88
N VAL A 138 5.29 2.13 -5.03
CA VAL A 138 6.47 1.32 -4.71
C VAL A 138 7.42 1.37 -5.91
N PRO A 139 8.68 1.80 -5.75
CA PRO A 139 9.61 1.85 -6.87
C PRO A 139 9.90 0.46 -7.46
N GLU A 140 10.16 0.39 -8.76
CA GLU A 140 10.25 -0.89 -9.49
C GLU A 140 11.33 -1.81 -8.90
N ALA A 141 12.51 -1.26 -8.58
CA ALA A 141 13.60 -2.02 -7.97
C ALA A 141 13.20 -2.65 -6.62
N TRP A 142 12.40 -1.95 -5.81
CA TRP A 142 11.90 -2.47 -4.54
C TRP A 142 10.82 -3.53 -4.74
N ALA A 143 9.89 -3.31 -5.68
CA ALA A 143 8.87 -4.29 -6.05
C ALA A 143 9.50 -5.60 -6.54
N ARG A 144 10.61 -5.53 -7.29
CA ARG A 144 11.39 -6.70 -7.71
C ARG A 144 11.96 -7.48 -6.53
N VAL A 145 12.58 -6.80 -5.55
CA VAL A 145 13.11 -7.46 -4.35
C VAL A 145 11.99 -8.09 -3.53
N ILE A 146 10.85 -7.40 -3.38
CA ILE A 146 9.68 -7.95 -2.68
C ILE A 146 9.18 -9.21 -3.38
N ALA A 147 9.04 -9.21 -4.71
CA ALA A 147 8.58 -10.36 -5.47
C ALA A 147 9.57 -11.56 -5.44
N SER A 148 10.84 -11.34 -5.08
CA SER A 148 11.90 -12.34 -5.17
C SER A 148 11.86 -13.41 -4.07
N SER A 149 12.69 -14.45 -4.25
CA SER A 149 12.91 -15.51 -3.26
C SER A 149 13.66 -15.06 -2.01
N ARG A 150 14.23 -13.84 -1.98
CA ARG A 150 14.89 -13.26 -0.80
C ARG A 150 13.91 -12.79 0.26
N THR A 151 12.68 -12.48 -0.13
CA THR A 151 11.62 -12.08 0.79
C THR A 151 10.84 -13.33 1.19
N ASP A 152 10.64 -13.56 2.49
CA ASP A 152 9.83 -14.69 2.96
C ASP A 152 8.39 -14.61 2.43
N VAL A 153 7.72 -15.75 2.23
CA VAL A 153 6.34 -15.81 1.72
C VAL A 153 5.36 -15.00 2.58
N ALA A 154 5.46 -15.04 3.91
CA ALA A 154 4.56 -14.29 4.79
C ALA A 154 4.83 -12.78 4.72
N VAL A 155 6.10 -12.40 4.48
CA VAL A 155 6.51 -11.01 4.28
C VAL A 155 6.01 -10.50 2.93
N ARG A 156 6.15 -11.27 1.85
CA ARG A 156 5.57 -10.92 0.52
C ARG A 156 4.07 -10.70 0.62
N ALA A 157 3.37 -11.62 1.26
CA ALA A 157 1.93 -11.53 1.48
C ALA A 157 1.54 -10.26 2.25
N THR A 158 2.28 -9.96 3.33
CA THR A 158 2.05 -8.76 4.15
C THR A 158 2.28 -7.47 3.35
N LEU A 159 3.38 -7.39 2.59
CA LEU A 159 3.69 -6.20 1.79
C LEU A 159 2.72 -6.04 0.62
N ALA A 160 2.28 -7.13 -0.01
CA ALA A 160 1.30 -7.10 -1.09
C ALA A 160 -0.04 -6.51 -0.62
N ARG A 161 -0.56 -6.95 0.52
CA ARG A 161 -1.78 -6.39 1.11
C ARG A 161 -1.63 -4.93 1.49
N ARG A 162 -0.48 -4.55 2.07
CA ARG A 162 -0.23 -3.16 2.48
C ARG A 162 -0.07 -2.18 1.31
N ALA A 163 0.31 -2.67 0.14
CA ALA A 163 0.48 -1.90 -1.09
C ALA A 163 -0.84 -1.57 -1.81
N LEU A 164 -1.94 -2.25 -1.47
CA LEU A 164 -3.27 -1.94 -2.02
C LEU A 164 -3.64 -0.49 -1.69
N ALA A 165 -4.27 0.18 -2.66
CA ALA A 165 -4.76 1.54 -2.48
C ALA A 165 -5.88 1.58 -1.44
N ASP A 166 -5.91 2.64 -0.64
CA ASP A 166 -6.96 2.83 0.36
C ASP A 166 -8.33 3.06 -0.30
N ASP A 167 -9.38 2.57 0.36
CA ASP A 167 -10.77 2.72 -0.08
C ASP A 167 -11.21 4.21 0.00
N PRO A 168 -11.55 4.85 -1.13
CA PRO A 168 -11.98 6.25 -1.14
C PRO A 168 -13.31 6.47 -0.39
N GLU A 169 -14.14 5.43 -0.25
CA GLU A 169 -15.44 5.50 0.42
C GLU A 169 -15.41 4.92 1.84
N TYR A 170 -14.20 4.75 2.40
CA TYR A 170 -14.01 4.20 3.74
C TYR A 170 -14.88 4.91 4.79
N SER A 171 -15.75 4.13 5.40
CA SER A 171 -16.59 4.54 6.52
C SER A 171 -15.98 4.04 7.84
N PRO A 172 -15.83 4.90 8.86
CA PRO A 172 -15.16 4.50 10.09
C PRO A 172 -15.97 3.45 10.85
N ARG A 173 -15.25 2.49 11.44
CA ARG A 173 -15.77 1.35 12.20
C ARG A 173 -15.71 1.61 13.70
N SER A 174 -14.64 2.24 14.20
CA SER A 174 -14.46 2.58 15.61
C SER A 174 -14.61 4.08 15.88
N LEU A 175 -14.26 4.95 14.94
CA LEU A 175 -14.35 6.40 15.10
C LEU A 175 -15.67 6.96 14.58
N THR A 176 -16.01 8.18 15.00
CA THR A 176 -17.03 8.97 14.30
C THR A 176 -16.45 9.59 13.01
N PRO A 177 -17.29 9.98 12.02
CA PRO A 177 -16.81 10.67 10.83
C PRO A 177 -15.99 11.95 11.13
N ALA A 178 -16.36 12.69 12.18
CA ALA A 178 -15.64 13.89 12.61
C ALA A 178 -14.27 13.55 13.22
N GLN A 179 -14.19 12.51 14.04
CA GLN A 179 -12.94 12.01 14.63
C GLN A 179 -11.99 11.48 13.55
N LEU A 180 -12.50 10.70 12.58
CA LEU A 180 -11.70 10.25 11.44
C LEU A 180 -11.17 11.44 10.62
N ALA A 181 -12.00 12.45 10.36
CA ALA A 181 -11.59 13.65 9.65
C ALA A 181 -10.53 14.47 10.40
N LEU A 182 -10.60 14.53 11.74
CA LEU A 182 -9.56 15.14 12.57
C LEU A 182 -8.26 14.33 12.51
N LEU A 183 -8.33 13.01 12.66
CA LEU A 183 -7.16 12.13 12.59
C LEU A 183 -6.47 12.21 11.21
N ARG A 184 -7.23 12.32 10.11
CA ARG A 184 -6.67 12.58 8.77
C ARG A 184 -5.90 13.90 8.71
N GLN A 185 -6.36 14.95 9.38
CA GLN A 185 -5.63 16.22 9.45
C GLN A 185 -4.35 16.07 10.28
N VAL A 186 -4.43 15.43 11.45
CA VAL A 186 -3.27 15.16 12.31
C VAL A 186 -2.22 14.35 11.55
N ALA A 187 -2.61 13.25 10.91
CA ALA A 187 -1.71 12.38 10.15
C ALA A 187 -0.93 13.12 9.06
N ARG A 188 -1.59 14.06 8.35
CA ARG A 188 -0.94 14.92 7.34
C ARG A 188 0.06 15.92 7.92
N ARG A 189 -0.07 16.31 9.20
CA ARG A 189 0.89 17.20 9.87
C ARG A 189 2.06 16.42 10.49
N VAL A 190 1.79 15.24 11.03
CA VAL A 190 2.76 14.45 11.80
C VAL A 190 3.64 13.58 10.90
N MET A 191 3.09 12.97 9.85
CA MET A 191 3.83 12.00 9.04
C MET A 191 4.35 12.57 7.72
N PRO A 192 5.63 12.33 7.36
CA PRO A 192 6.22 12.77 6.11
C PRO A 192 5.81 11.84 4.97
N GLN A 193 4.59 12.03 4.44
CA GLN A 193 4.09 11.21 3.34
C GLN A 193 4.74 11.52 1.98
N GLY A 194 5.51 12.61 1.89
CA GLY A 194 6.18 13.07 0.67
C GLY A 194 5.23 13.83 -0.27
N ASP A 195 5.75 14.21 -1.43
CA ASP A 195 4.95 14.74 -2.53
C ASP A 195 4.26 13.59 -3.28
N GLY A 196 3.04 13.83 -3.78
CA GLY A 196 2.24 12.84 -4.50
C GLY A 196 1.16 12.16 -3.64
N ALA A 197 0.78 10.95 -4.01
CA ALA A 197 -0.27 10.20 -3.32
C ALA A 197 0.12 9.84 -1.89
N ALA A 198 -0.83 10.06 -0.98
CA ALA A 198 -0.67 9.80 0.44
C ALA A 198 -1.59 8.66 0.88
N MET A 199 -1.09 7.81 1.78
CA MET A 199 -1.90 6.81 2.45
C MET A 199 -2.92 7.48 3.36
N ASP A 200 -4.11 6.91 3.44
CA ASP A 200 -5.08 7.25 4.48
C ASP A 200 -4.73 6.52 5.78
N LEU A 201 -3.67 7.00 6.44
CA LEU A 201 -3.19 6.46 7.71
C LEU A 201 -4.27 6.46 8.79
N ALA A 202 -5.21 7.41 8.74
CA ALA A 202 -6.30 7.50 9.69
C ALA A 202 -7.33 6.37 9.48
N ALA A 203 -7.69 6.07 8.23
CA ALA A 203 -8.56 4.93 7.92
C ALA A 203 -7.90 3.59 8.27
N ARG A 204 -6.59 3.45 7.99
CA ARG A 204 -5.83 2.25 8.38
C ARG A 204 -5.81 2.08 9.90
N LEU A 205 -5.65 3.18 10.65
CA LEU A 205 -5.64 3.15 12.11
C LEU A 205 -7.02 2.85 12.70
N ASP A 206 -8.09 3.44 12.16
CA ASP A 206 -9.46 3.11 12.55
C ASP A 206 -9.77 1.62 12.34
N ARG A 207 -9.32 1.04 11.21
CA ARG A 207 -9.44 -0.40 10.95
C ARG A 207 -8.67 -1.23 11.99
N MET A 208 -7.44 -0.85 12.30
CA MET A 208 -6.59 -1.52 13.30
C MET A 208 -7.24 -1.51 14.69
N VAL A 209 -7.76 -0.36 15.12
CA VAL A 209 -8.46 -0.21 16.40
C VAL A 209 -9.73 -1.06 16.43
N ALA A 210 -10.52 -1.04 15.37
CA ALA A 210 -11.74 -1.85 15.25
C ALA A 210 -11.46 -3.36 15.26
N ALA A 211 -10.32 -3.77 14.72
CA ALA A 211 -9.87 -5.16 14.71
C ALA A 211 -9.21 -5.60 16.04
N GLY A 212 -8.92 -4.67 16.96
CA GLY A 212 -8.19 -4.96 18.20
C GLY A 212 -6.72 -5.32 17.96
N GLU A 213 -6.13 -4.84 16.86
CA GLU A 213 -4.76 -5.16 16.43
C GLU A 213 -3.70 -4.19 17.02
N SER A 214 -4.01 -3.49 18.12
CA SER A 214 -3.04 -2.65 18.81
C SER A 214 -1.94 -3.50 19.47
N ASP A 215 -0.89 -2.84 19.96
CA ASP A 215 0.15 -3.52 20.74
C ASP A 215 -0.32 -3.99 22.12
N GLY A 216 -1.56 -3.68 22.51
CA GLY A 216 -2.17 -4.06 23.79
C GLY A 216 -1.52 -3.39 25.00
N TRP A 217 -0.63 -2.42 24.80
CA TRP A 217 0.14 -1.81 25.88
C TRP A 217 -0.45 -0.46 26.27
N ARG A 218 -1.05 -0.37 27.46
CA ARG A 218 -1.53 0.90 28.02
C ARG A 218 -1.04 1.08 29.45
N PRO A 219 -0.68 2.31 29.85
CA PRO A 219 -0.47 2.65 31.25
C PRO A 219 -1.65 2.18 32.12
N THR A 220 -1.35 1.72 33.34
CA THR A 220 -2.38 1.24 34.27
C THR A 220 -3.46 2.31 34.51
N GLY A 221 -4.73 1.95 34.28
CA GLY A 221 -5.88 2.83 34.49
C GLY A 221 -6.42 3.50 33.21
N MET A 222 -5.87 3.19 32.03
CA MET A 222 -6.43 3.66 30.76
C MET A 222 -7.53 2.74 30.21
N SER A 223 -8.44 3.34 29.43
CA SER A 223 -9.57 2.72 28.75
C SER A 223 -9.14 1.76 27.63
N THR A 224 -10.10 1.06 27.03
CA THR A 224 -9.85 0.28 25.79
C THR A 224 -9.34 1.17 24.66
N ASP A 225 -8.71 0.59 23.62
CA ASP A 225 -8.16 1.38 22.52
C ASP A 225 -9.20 2.26 21.82
N GLU A 226 -10.40 1.72 21.58
CA GLU A 226 -11.49 2.46 20.98
C GLU A 226 -11.90 3.67 21.83
N GLU A 227 -12.09 3.46 23.14
CA GLU A 227 -12.45 4.53 24.08
C GLU A 227 -11.32 5.57 24.21
N ALA A 228 -10.07 5.12 24.26
CA ALA A 228 -8.90 5.99 24.35
C ALA A 228 -8.75 6.87 23.10
N TYR A 229 -8.88 6.30 21.91
CA TYR A 229 -8.84 7.06 20.65
C TYR A 229 -9.97 8.07 20.56
N ARG A 230 -11.20 7.69 20.92
CA ARG A 230 -12.34 8.61 20.93
C ARG A 230 -12.12 9.76 21.91
N ALA A 231 -11.76 9.47 23.16
CA ALA A 231 -11.53 10.48 24.19
C ALA A 231 -10.39 11.43 23.82
N GLY A 232 -9.29 10.92 23.28
CA GLY A 232 -8.15 11.72 22.83
C GLY A 232 -8.49 12.62 21.65
N LEU A 233 -9.23 12.11 20.65
CA LEU A 233 -9.67 12.91 19.51
C LEU A 233 -10.71 13.97 19.93
N ASP A 234 -11.60 13.68 20.87
CA ASP A 234 -12.55 14.67 21.40
C ASP A 234 -11.83 15.78 22.19
N ALA A 235 -10.84 15.40 23.00
CA ALA A 235 -10.00 16.36 23.72
C ALA A 235 -9.18 17.24 22.76
N LEU A 236 -8.60 16.65 21.70
CA LEU A 236 -7.85 17.38 20.69
C LEU A 236 -8.77 18.30 19.86
N ALA A 237 -9.97 17.83 19.50
CA ALA A 237 -10.95 18.61 18.73
C ALA A 237 -11.31 19.93 19.42
N ALA A 238 -11.39 19.94 20.75
CA ALA A 238 -11.72 21.13 21.54
C ALA A 238 -10.69 22.27 21.39
N ILE A 239 -9.45 21.93 21.05
CA ILE A 239 -8.35 22.90 20.88
C ILE A 239 -7.82 22.99 19.45
N TRP A 240 -8.34 22.15 18.54
CA TRP A 240 -7.86 22.09 17.16
C TRP A 240 -8.19 23.36 16.40
N LYS A 241 -7.18 23.99 15.82
CA LYS A 241 -7.31 25.26 15.10
C LYS A 241 -7.34 25.06 13.59
N ARG A 242 -7.82 26.07 12.87
CA ARG A 242 -7.77 26.13 11.41
C ARG A 242 -6.44 26.73 10.94
N GLY A 243 -5.90 26.18 9.86
CA GLY A 243 -4.64 26.63 9.24
C GLY A 243 -3.42 25.86 9.76
N SER A 244 -2.53 25.49 8.85
CA SER A 244 -1.39 24.61 9.11
C SER A 244 -0.50 25.11 10.25
N ALA A 245 -0.12 26.40 10.25
CA ALA A 245 0.72 26.97 11.30
C ALA A 245 0.08 26.91 12.69
N ALA A 246 -1.24 27.14 12.79
CA ALA A 246 -1.96 27.06 14.05
C ALA A 246 -2.14 25.61 14.52
N GLN A 247 -2.30 24.66 13.60
CA GLN A 247 -2.32 23.23 13.90
C GLN A 247 -0.96 22.76 14.42
N ASP A 248 0.13 23.24 13.83
CA ASP A 248 1.48 22.92 14.29
C ASP A 248 1.76 23.45 15.69
N GLU A 249 1.23 24.63 16.02
CA GLU A 249 1.30 25.18 17.37
C GLU A 249 0.59 24.27 18.37
N VAL A 250 -0.65 23.89 18.07
CA VAL A 250 -1.42 22.96 18.92
C VAL A 250 -0.67 21.64 19.10
N ILE A 251 -0.12 21.06 18.02
CA ILE A 251 0.68 19.84 18.08
C ILE A 251 1.89 20.03 19.02
N ARG A 252 2.62 21.14 18.89
CA ARG A 252 3.79 21.44 19.74
C ARG A 252 3.39 21.62 21.21
N GLU A 253 2.30 22.32 21.48
CA GLU A 253 1.76 22.50 22.84
C GLU A 253 1.29 21.17 23.46
N VAL A 254 0.66 20.29 22.69
CA VAL A 254 0.24 18.95 23.14
C VAL A 254 1.46 18.09 23.46
N ILE A 255 2.47 18.06 22.58
CA ILE A 255 3.72 17.32 22.82
C ILE A 255 4.46 17.85 24.05
N ALA A 256 4.42 19.16 24.29
CA ALA A 256 5.03 19.79 25.46
C ALA A 256 4.20 19.59 26.75
N GLY A 257 2.98 19.04 26.67
CA GLY A 257 2.06 18.93 27.80
C GLY A 257 1.53 20.27 28.31
N THR A 258 1.64 21.35 27.51
CA THR A 258 1.25 22.71 27.89
C THR A 258 -0.06 23.16 27.25
N ALA A 259 -0.61 22.39 26.32
CA ALA A 259 -1.89 22.69 25.69
C ALA A 259 -2.99 22.80 26.76
N ALA A 260 -3.82 23.83 26.65
CA ALA A 260 -5.04 23.91 27.44
C ALA A 260 -5.89 22.68 27.11
N SER A 261 -6.10 21.76 28.04
CA SER A 261 -6.91 20.58 27.76
C SER A 261 -8.38 20.90 28.05
N GLY A 262 -9.28 20.32 27.25
CA GLY A 262 -10.70 20.33 27.55
C GLY A 262 -11.04 19.51 28.81
N SER A 263 -12.32 19.37 29.13
CA SER A 263 -12.76 18.60 30.31
C SER A 263 -12.63 17.08 30.18
N VAL A 264 -12.24 16.57 29.01
CA VAL A 264 -12.20 15.12 28.71
C VAL A 264 -10.91 14.47 29.23
N LEU A 265 -9.76 15.06 28.90
CA LEU A 265 -8.44 14.61 29.35
C LEU A 265 -7.70 15.78 29.97
N THR A 266 -6.85 15.52 30.96
CA THR A 266 -5.86 16.52 31.45
C THR A 266 -4.77 16.77 30.39
N PRO A 267 -3.98 17.86 30.48
CA PRO A 267 -2.91 18.13 29.50
C PRO A 267 -1.88 17.00 29.43
N GLY A 268 -1.51 16.43 30.59
CA GLY A 268 -0.58 15.30 30.64
C GLY A 268 -1.16 14.02 30.00
N GLN A 269 -2.44 13.72 30.21
CA GLN A 269 -3.10 12.58 29.57
C GLN A 269 -3.21 12.77 28.05
N LEU A 270 -3.53 13.98 27.58
CA LEU A 270 -3.57 14.29 26.15
C LEU A 270 -2.19 14.15 25.51
N SER A 271 -1.13 14.58 26.19
CA SER A 271 0.26 14.41 25.74
C SER A 271 0.63 12.94 25.59
N LEU A 272 0.33 12.10 26.60
CA LEU A 272 0.61 10.65 26.56
C LEU A 272 -0.18 9.96 25.45
N TRP A 273 -1.48 10.24 25.35
CA TRP A 273 -2.30 9.73 24.25
C TRP A 273 -1.74 10.14 22.87
N PHE A 274 -1.27 11.37 22.74
CA PHE A 274 -0.73 11.86 21.48
C PHE A 274 0.62 11.20 21.14
N GLU A 275 1.41 10.81 22.14
CA GLU A 275 2.60 9.99 21.92
C GLU A 275 2.25 8.64 21.30
N ASP A 276 1.27 7.93 21.88
CA ASP A 276 0.78 6.65 21.34
C ASP A 276 0.21 6.82 19.92
N ALA A 277 -0.63 7.83 19.70
CA ALA A 277 -1.20 8.11 18.38
C ALA A 277 -0.12 8.40 17.33
N ARG A 278 0.95 9.12 17.69
CA ARG A 278 2.09 9.36 16.78
C ARG A 278 2.88 8.08 16.51
N ASN A 279 3.06 7.22 17.51
CA ASN A 279 3.72 5.93 17.34
C ASN A 279 2.93 5.06 16.35
N ASP A 280 1.63 4.93 16.53
CA ASP A 280 0.78 4.13 15.64
C ASP A 280 0.72 4.69 14.22
N LEU A 281 0.67 6.02 14.06
CA LEU A 281 0.78 6.66 12.75
C LEU A 281 2.14 6.37 12.08
N ALA A 282 3.24 6.43 12.84
CA ALA A 282 4.57 6.14 12.33
C ALA A 282 4.73 4.66 11.95
N ARG A 283 4.19 3.74 12.76
CA ARG A 283 4.15 2.30 12.47
C ARG A 283 3.33 2.01 11.23
N ALA A 284 2.11 2.56 11.14
CA ALA A 284 1.26 2.42 9.96
C ALA A 284 1.96 2.93 8.70
N TRP A 285 2.62 4.09 8.79
CA TRP A 285 3.37 4.66 7.67
C TRP A 285 4.58 3.79 7.28
N LEU A 286 5.44 3.40 8.23
CA LEU A 286 6.62 2.55 7.99
C LEU A 286 6.24 1.13 7.55
N SER A 287 5.01 0.69 7.77
CA SER A 287 4.55 -0.64 7.36
C SER A 287 4.43 -0.80 5.84
N HIS A 288 4.27 0.32 5.11
CA HIS A 288 4.03 0.34 3.67
C HIS A 288 5.33 0.18 2.87
N PRO A 289 5.37 -0.66 1.81
CA PRO A 289 6.58 -0.89 1.02
C PRO A 289 7.18 0.38 0.40
N ALA A 290 6.36 1.33 -0.07
CA ALA A 290 6.85 2.63 -0.54
C ALA A 290 7.55 3.47 0.56
N SER A 291 7.10 3.36 1.81
CA SER A 291 7.78 4.03 2.93
C SER A 291 9.09 3.35 3.28
N LEU A 292 9.14 2.00 3.24
CA LEU A 292 10.39 1.24 3.40
C LEU A 292 11.42 1.66 2.35
N ALA A 293 10.99 1.78 1.09
CA ALA A 293 11.82 2.28 0.01
C ALA A 293 12.34 3.70 0.29
N ARG A 294 11.45 4.60 0.71
CA ARG A 294 11.80 5.99 1.03
C ARG A 294 12.83 6.12 2.15
N VAL A 295 12.78 5.26 3.16
CA VAL A 295 13.78 5.25 4.26
C VAL A 295 14.99 4.36 3.97
N GLY A 296 15.02 3.70 2.80
CA GLY A 296 16.11 2.83 2.40
C GLY A 296 16.23 1.53 3.21
N TYR A 297 15.11 0.97 3.70
CA TYR A 297 15.11 -0.22 4.53
C TYR A 297 14.85 -1.51 3.72
N SER A 298 15.92 -2.24 3.37
CA SER A 298 15.86 -3.54 2.66
C SER A 298 15.77 -4.76 3.59
N GLY A 299 15.69 -4.58 4.91
CA GLY A 299 15.77 -5.66 5.90
C GLY A 299 14.63 -6.67 5.87
N PHE A 300 13.59 -6.45 5.06
CA PHE A 300 12.55 -7.45 4.80
C PHE A 300 13.02 -8.60 3.89
N ALA A 301 14.15 -8.43 3.19
CA ALA A 301 14.71 -9.37 2.21
C ALA A 301 15.82 -10.27 2.78
N THR A 302 15.79 -10.54 4.09
CA THR A 302 16.78 -11.38 4.80
C THR A 302 16.18 -12.68 5.35
N GLY A 303 14.93 -13.01 5.02
CA GLY A 303 14.22 -14.20 5.50
C GLY A 303 13.87 -15.22 4.43
N GLY A 304 14.44 -15.07 3.23
CA GLY A 304 13.97 -15.67 1.99
C GLY A 304 13.75 -17.18 1.97
N THR A 305 12.86 -17.60 1.08
CA THR A 305 12.50 -19.00 0.82
C THR A 305 13.38 -19.66 -0.25
N GLY A 306 14.55 -19.07 -0.55
CA GLY A 306 15.52 -19.60 -1.51
C GLY A 306 16.26 -20.83 -0.96
N PRO A 307 17.04 -21.53 -1.82
CA PRO A 307 17.82 -22.68 -1.41
C PRO A 307 18.97 -22.33 -0.43
N GLU A 308 19.42 -21.07 -0.45
CA GLU A 308 20.44 -20.55 0.45
C GLU A 308 19.83 -19.56 1.45
N PRO A 309 20.31 -19.53 2.71
CA PRO A 309 19.87 -18.54 3.69
C PRO A 309 20.06 -17.12 3.15
N ALA A 310 18.97 -16.34 3.12
CA ALA A 310 19.07 -14.94 2.76
C ALA A 310 19.69 -14.14 3.93
N GLY A 311 20.55 -13.19 3.62
CA GLY A 311 21.22 -12.33 4.59
C GLY A 311 22.08 -11.28 3.90
N TYR A 312 22.69 -10.39 4.68
CA TYR A 312 23.65 -9.42 4.18
C TYR A 312 25.06 -10.00 4.23
N LEU A 313 25.75 -9.96 3.09
CA LEU A 313 27.18 -10.24 2.96
C LEU A 313 27.98 -8.94 2.98
N VAL A 314 27.38 -7.82 2.56
CA VAL A 314 28.02 -6.49 2.54
C VAL A 314 27.50 -5.68 3.72
N LEU A 315 28.39 -5.38 4.67
CA LEU A 315 28.05 -4.68 5.92
C LEU A 315 28.67 -3.27 6.01
N ALA A 316 29.47 -2.89 5.02
CA ALA A 316 30.14 -1.60 5.01
C ALA A 316 29.17 -0.46 4.68
N ALA A 317 29.28 0.66 5.40
CA ALA A 317 28.44 1.82 5.18
C ALA A 317 28.57 2.36 3.75
N GLY A 318 27.45 2.64 3.11
CA GLY A 318 27.37 3.19 1.74
C GLY A 318 27.72 2.19 0.63
N GLN A 319 27.82 0.90 0.96
CA GLN A 319 27.91 -0.20 0.00
C GLN A 319 26.60 -0.99 -0.02
N ARG A 320 26.33 -1.64 -1.15
CA ARG A 320 25.17 -2.50 -1.36
C ARG A 320 25.55 -3.77 -2.09
N GLU A 321 24.67 -4.75 -2.06
CA GLU A 321 24.75 -5.97 -2.86
C GLU A 321 24.09 -5.84 -4.24
N GLU A 322 24.40 -6.78 -5.15
CA GLU A 322 23.84 -6.82 -6.51
C GLU A 322 22.30 -6.91 -6.52
N TRP A 323 21.71 -7.55 -5.50
CA TRP A 323 20.26 -7.71 -5.38
C TRP A 323 19.54 -6.49 -4.79
N GLU A 324 20.28 -5.58 -4.14
CA GLU A 324 19.72 -4.39 -3.51
C GLU A 324 19.45 -3.28 -4.54
N PRO A 325 18.39 -2.46 -4.34
CA PRO A 325 18.12 -1.30 -5.19
C PRO A 325 19.34 -0.38 -5.33
N ASP A 326 19.53 0.15 -6.54
CA ASP A 326 20.73 0.91 -6.91
C ASP A 326 20.92 2.17 -6.04
N GLU A 327 19.83 2.79 -5.59
CA GLU A 327 19.87 3.97 -4.73
C GLU A 327 20.46 3.74 -3.33
N LEU A 328 20.59 2.49 -2.87
CA LEU A 328 21.05 2.18 -1.51
C LEU A 328 22.57 2.32 -1.31
N GLY A 329 23.35 2.38 -2.39
CA GLY A 329 24.79 2.56 -2.26
C GLY A 329 25.59 2.16 -3.49
N ARG A 330 26.90 2.19 -3.33
CA ARG A 330 27.82 1.72 -4.37
C ARG A 330 27.85 0.20 -4.36
N LEU A 331 27.71 -0.40 -5.53
CA LEU A 331 27.92 -1.84 -5.68
C LEU A 331 29.36 -2.16 -5.24
N GLN A 332 29.52 -3.12 -4.34
CA GLN A 332 30.84 -3.61 -4.02
C GLN A 332 31.43 -4.27 -5.27
N GLU A 333 32.47 -3.67 -5.86
CA GLU A 333 33.27 -4.36 -6.88
C GLU A 333 33.79 -5.65 -6.24
N ARG A 334 33.64 -6.80 -6.94
CA ARG A 334 34.28 -8.05 -6.53
C ARG A 334 35.81 -7.87 -6.60
N GLY A 335 36.38 -7.19 -5.62
CA GLY A 335 37.80 -7.13 -5.37
C GLY A 335 38.18 -8.43 -4.66
N ASP A 336 39.00 -9.23 -5.34
CA ASP A 336 39.62 -10.47 -4.89
C ASP A 336 39.61 -10.65 -3.37
N ALA A 337 38.72 -11.53 -2.89
CA ALA A 337 38.85 -12.09 -1.56
C ALA A 337 40.17 -12.88 -1.53
N ALA A 338 41.21 -12.27 -0.96
CA ALA A 338 42.45 -12.92 -0.56
C ALA A 338 42.26 -13.63 0.79
#